data_AF-A0A800GKH5-F1
#
_entry.id   AF-A0A800GKH5-F1
#
_cell.length_a   1.000
_cell.length_b   1.000
_cell.length_c   1.000
_cell.angle_alpha   90.00
_cell.angle_beta   90.00
_cell.angle_gamma   90.00
#
_symmetry.space_group_name_H-M   'P 1'
#
loop_
_entity.id
_entity.type
_entity.pdbx_description
1 polymer ?
#
loop_
_entity_poly.entity_id
_entity_poly.type
_entity_poly.pdbx_seq_one_letter_code
_entity_poly.pdbx_strand_id
1 'polypeptide(L)'
;MITKSKLNPFLLAKIAEAGHAVQILDGIIICSDNAAVQAIADSYDPLPDAKTAAIKAIKIRACELIETRIPTWKQRNLLAEYIEVTDAANDFERLAEIRGDWKYVKDVRIQSDLDEAAINSQTDWQLCVANFSAMEAIA
;
A
#
# COMPACT_ATOMS: atom_id res chain seq x y z
N MET A 1 10.44 27.39 8.39
CA MET A 1 11.83 26.90 8.51
C MET A 1 11.81 25.37 8.39
N ILE A 2 12.30 24.80 7.29
CA ILE A 2 12.50 23.35 7.15
C ILE A 2 13.64 22.98 8.10
N THR A 3 13.29 22.56 9.32
CA THR A 3 14.30 22.21 10.30
C THR A 3 14.94 20.87 9.93
N LYS A 4 16.28 20.86 9.99
CA LYS A 4 17.19 19.74 9.78
C LYS A 4 16.60 18.39 10.25
N SER A 5 16.00 17.70 9.30
CA SER A 5 15.86 16.26 9.26
C SER A 5 15.95 15.92 7.78
N LYS A 6 17.05 15.26 7.40
CA LYS A 6 17.52 14.99 6.03
C LYS A 6 16.38 14.99 5.00
N LEU A 7 16.40 15.97 4.08
CA LEU A 7 15.56 15.97 2.88
C LEU A 7 15.62 14.57 2.25
N ASN A 8 14.45 13.98 2.01
CA ASN A 8 14.34 12.63 1.48
C ASN A 8 15.11 12.55 0.13
N PRO A 9 16.07 11.61 -0.05
CA PRO A 9 16.80 11.46 -1.31
C PRO A 9 15.90 11.30 -2.54
N PHE A 10 14.73 10.70 -2.37
CA PHE A 10 13.74 10.51 -3.43
C PHE A 10 12.98 11.80 -3.78
N LEU A 11 12.75 12.69 -2.81
CA LEU A 11 12.20 14.03 -3.07
C LEU A 11 13.19 14.86 -3.89
N LEU A 12 14.47 14.81 -3.54
CA LEU A 12 15.53 15.50 -4.28
C LEU A 12 15.64 14.99 -5.72
N ALA A 13 15.51 13.67 -5.93
CA ALA A 13 15.46 13.08 -7.27
C ALA A 13 14.25 13.57 -8.08
N LYS A 14 13.06 13.64 -7.47
CA LYS A 14 11.85 14.17 -8.14
C LYS A 14 11.95 15.64 -8.50
N ILE A 15 12.54 16.45 -7.62
CA ILE A 15 12.78 17.87 -7.89
C ILE A 15 13.79 18.04 -9.04
N ALA A 16 14.83 17.20 -9.09
CA ALA A 16 15.80 17.20 -10.18
C ALA A 16 15.20 16.70 -11.51
N GLU A 17 14.33 15.68 -11.50
CA GLU A 17 13.57 15.21 -12.67
C GLU A 17 12.68 16.32 -13.26
N ALA A 18 12.10 17.16 -12.40
CA ALA A 18 11.34 18.34 -12.80
C ALA A 18 12.21 19.51 -13.30
N GLY A 19 13.53 19.35 -13.32
CA GLY A 19 14.48 20.35 -13.83
C GLY A 19 14.82 21.46 -12.83
N HIS A 20 14.50 21.29 -11.56
CA HIS A 20 14.80 22.27 -10.53
C HIS A 20 16.05 21.86 -9.72
N ALA A 21 16.90 22.84 -9.42
CA ALA A 21 18.08 22.63 -8.60
C ALA A 21 17.75 22.94 -7.14
N VAL A 22 18.22 22.08 -6.22
CA VAL A 22 18.14 22.28 -4.77
C VAL A 22 19.52 22.08 -4.18
N GLN A 23 19.98 23.04 -3.39
CA GLN A 23 21.23 22.97 -2.65
C GLN A 23 20.98 23.27 -1.18
N ILE A 24 21.78 22.65 -0.31
CA ILE A 24 21.78 22.93 1.12
C ILE A 24 23.08 23.66 1.43
N LEU A 25 22.98 24.95 1.73
CA LEU A 25 24.11 25.79 2.14
C LEU A 25 23.90 26.18 3.61
N ASP A 26 24.81 25.78 4.49
CA ASP A 26 24.76 26.09 5.93
C ASP A 26 23.43 25.72 6.65
N GLY A 27 22.68 24.76 6.09
CA GLY A 27 21.38 24.33 6.62
C GLY A 27 20.19 25.13 6.10
N ILE A 28 20.40 26.04 5.16
CA ILE A 28 19.37 26.74 4.39
C ILE A 28 19.19 26.00 3.06
N ILE A 29 17.93 25.76 2.68
CA ILE A 29 17.59 25.19 1.37
C ILE A 29 17.52 26.33 0.37
N ILE A 30 18.33 26.25 -0.67
CA ILE A 30 18.37 27.18 -1.79
C ILE A 30 17.87 26.42 -3.01
N CYS A 31 16.83 26.94 -3.67
CA CYS A 31 16.26 26.33 -4.86
C CYS A 31 16.17 27.32 -6.02
N SER A 32 16.16 26.78 -7.25
CA SER A 32 16.05 27.57 -8.48
C SER A 32 14.68 28.24 -8.66
N ASP A 33 13.63 27.66 -8.09
CA ASP A 33 12.26 28.18 -8.10
C ASP A 33 11.54 27.70 -6.84
N ASN A 34 11.27 28.63 -5.91
CA ASN A 34 10.66 28.29 -4.63
C ASN A 34 9.22 27.81 -4.77
N ALA A 35 8.45 28.39 -5.70
CA ALA A 35 7.03 28.05 -5.86
C ALA A 35 6.87 26.66 -6.50
N ALA A 36 7.70 26.36 -7.51
CA ALA A 36 7.67 25.05 -8.17
C ALA A 36 8.19 23.93 -7.26
N VAL A 37 9.28 24.16 -6.53
CA VAL A 37 9.81 23.18 -5.57
C VAL A 37 8.84 22.94 -4.42
N GLN A 38 8.15 23.97 -3.93
CA GLN A 38 7.10 23.80 -2.92
C GLN A 38 5.91 23.01 -3.45
N ALA A 39 5.44 23.31 -4.67
CA ALA A 39 4.34 22.54 -5.29
C ALA A 39 4.70 21.05 -5.48
N ILE A 40 5.95 20.75 -5.82
CA ILE A 40 6.45 19.37 -5.90
C ILE A 40 6.48 18.76 -4.51
N ALA A 41 7.03 19.45 -3.50
CA ALA A 41 7.09 18.94 -2.13
C ALA A 41 5.70 18.70 -1.51
N ASP A 42 4.74 19.60 -1.78
CA ASP A 42 3.35 19.51 -1.31
C ASP A 42 2.56 18.38 -1.99
N SER A 43 2.94 18.01 -3.22
CA SER A 43 2.34 16.90 -3.97
C SER A 43 3.16 15.61 -3.91
N TYR A 44 4.32 15.65 -3.27
CA TYR A 44 5.26 14.54 -3.24
C TYR A 44 4.81 13.50 -2.22
N ASP A 45 4.33 12.38 -2.74
CA ASP A 45 4.12 11.15 -2.00
C ASP A 45 5.43 10.33 -2.02
N PRO A 46 6.18 10.23 -0.91
CA PRO A 46 7.39 9.39 -0.84
C PRO A 46 7.09 7.89 -0.87
N LEU A 47 5.83 7.49 -0.78
CA LEU A 47 5.41 6.13 -0.48
C LEU A 47 4.81 5.29 -1.62
N PRO A 48 4.60 5.71 -2.89
CA PRO A 48 3.88 4.86 -3.83
C PRO A 48 4.60 3.52 -4.06
N ASP A 49 5.92 3.50 -4.20
CA ASP A 49 6.65 2.25 -4.48
C ASP A 49 6.80 1.35 -3.22
N ALA A 50 7.12 1.93 -2.07
CA ALA A 50 7.25 1.18 -0.82
C ALA A 50 5.90 0.65 -0.32
N LYS A 51 4.83 1.45 -0.46
CA LYS A 51 3.44 1.05 -0.18
C LYS A 51 2.98 -0.03 -1.15
N THR A 52 3.23 0.14 -2.45
CA THR A 52 2.88 -0.86 -3.47
C THR A 52 3.61 -2.18 -3.23
N ALA A 53 4.91 -2.13 -2.91
CA ALA A 53 5.69 -3.32 -2.60
C ALA A 53 5.17 -4.04 -1.34
N ALA A 54 4.84 -3.30 -0.27
CA ALA A 54 4.36 -3.87 0.97
C ALA A 54 2.94 -4.47 0.81
N ILE A 55 2.02 -3.78 0.14
CA ILE A 55 0.68 -4.31 -0.17
C ILE A 55 0.80 -5.55 -1.07
N LYS A 56 1.67 -5.53 -2.08
CA LYS A 56 1.93 -6.68 -2.94
C LYS A 56 2.43 -7.88 -2.14
N ALA A 57 3.34 -7.68 -1.19
CA ALA A 57 3.84 -8.75 -0.33
C ALA A 57 2.73 -9.35 0.56
N ILE A 58 1.84 -8.53 1.12
CA ILE A 58 0.66 -8.99 1.88
C ILE A 58 -0.24 -9.87 1.01
N LYS A 59 -0.58 -9.40 -0.21
CA LYS A 59 -1.46 -10.15 -1.12
C LYS A 59 -0.82 -11.47 -1.57
N ILE A 60 0.48 -11.49 -1.86
CA ILE A 60 1.21 -12.72 -2.21
C ILE A 60 1.13 -13.73 -1.06
N ARG A 61 1.43 -13.29 0.17
CA ARG A 61 1.37 -14.15 1.35
C ARG A 61 -0.03 -14.71 1.58
N ALA A 62 -1.08 -13.90 1.38
CA ALA A 62 -2.46 -14.36 1.47
C ALA A 62 -2.77 -15.45 0.43
N CYS A 63 -2.30 -15.29 -0.81
CA CYS A 63 -2.41 -16.32 -1.85
C CYS A 63 -1.68 -17.61 -1.47
N GLU A 64 -0.45 -17.53 -0.96
CA GLU A 64 0.34 -18.70 -0.52
C GLU A 64 -0.34 -19.48 0.62
N LEU A 65 -0.92 -18.76 1.60
CA LEU A 65 -1.70 -19.37 2.69
C LEU A 65 -2.96 -20.08 2.17
N ILE A 66 -3.64 -19.48 1.19
CA ILE A 66 -4.79 -20.11 0.57
C ILE A 66 -4.36 -21.36 -0.22
N GLU A 67 -3.31 -21.28 -1.04
CA GLU A 67 -2.85 -22.37 -1.89
C GLU A 67 -2.29 -23.57 -1.11
N THR A 68 -1.68 -23.34 0.05
CA THR A 68 -1.21 -24.42 0.93
C THR A 68 -2.35 -25.27 1.49
N ARG A 69 -3.55 -24.70 1.66
CA ARG A 69 -4.73 -25.45 2.11
C ARG A 69 -5.59 -25.94 0.95
N ILE A 70 -5.82 -25.06 -0.03
CA ILE A 70 -6.76 -25.25 -1.13
C ILE A 70 -6.03 -24.92 -2.43
N PRO A 71 -5.52 -25.92 -3.16
CA PRO A 71 -4.85 -25.71 -4.42
C PRO A 71 -5.72 -24.95 -5.43
N THR A 72 -5.11 -24.23 -6.36
CA THR A 72 -5.80 -23.37 -7.34
C THR A 72 -6.88 -24.12 -8.14
N TRP A 73 -6.65 -25.39 -8.48
CA TRP A 73 -7.64 -26.22 -9.18
C TRP A 73 -8.89 -26.49 -8.32
N LYS A 74 -8.71 -26.74 -7.01
CA LYS A 74 -9.82 -26.97 -6.07
C LYS A 74 -10.62 -25.67 -5.89
N GLN A 75 -9.94 -24.53 -5.77
CA GLN A 75 -10.60 -23.21 -5.66
C GLN A 75 -11.55 -22.91 -6.82
N ARG A 76 -11.15 -23.26 -8.07
CA ARG A 76 -11.98 -23.07 -9.27
C ARG A 76 -13.21 -23.97 -9.28
N ASN A 77 -13.11 -25.14 -8.64
CA ASN A 77 -14.15 -26.16 -8.65
C ASN A 77 -15.05 -26.14 -7.40
N LEU A 78 -14.69 -25.40 -6.36
CA LEU A 78 -15.44 -25.36 -5.09
C LEU A 78 -16.93 -25.05 -5.26
N LEU A 79 -17.32 -24.22 -6.25
CA LEU A 79 -18.74 -23.93 -6.53
C LEU A 79 -19.44 -25.10 -7.24
N ALA A 80 -18.77 -25.72 -8.20
CA ALA A 80 -19.31 -26.88 -8.91
C ALA A 80 -19.48 -28.06 -7.95
N GLU A 81 -18.46 -28.35 -7.14
CA GLU A 81 -18.52 -29.39 -6.11
C GLU A 81 -19.60 -29.10 -5.07
N TYR A 82 -19.81 -27.84 -4.68
CA TYR A 82 -20.90 -27.49 -3.76
C TYR A 82 -22.27 -27.88 -4.36
N ILE A 83 -22.51 -27.52 -5.62
CA ILE A 83 -23.78 -27.80 -6.32
C ILE A 83 -23.99 -29.31 -6.46
N GLU A 84 -22.97 -30.03 -6.93
CA GLU A 84 -23.02 -31.49 -7.11
C GLU A 84 -23.33 -32.22 -5.79
N VAL A 85 -22.71 -31.79 -4.69
CA VAL A 85 -22.91 -32.41 -3.38
C VAL A 85 -24.26 -32.04 -2.76
N THR A 86 -24.80 -30.84 -3.04
CA THR A 86 -26.17 -30.49 -2.62
C THR A 86 -27.25 -31.25 -3.38
N ASP A 87 -26.99 -31.63 -4.63
CA ASP A 87 -27.94 -32.35 -5.48
C ASP A 87 -27.87 -33.88 -5.30
N ALA A 88 -26.70 -34.41 -4.93
CA ALA A 88 -26.53 -35.80 -4.52
C ALA A 88 -27.05 -36.00 -3.08
N ALA A 89 -27.37 -37.25 -2.70
CA ALA A 89 -27.97 -37.60 -1.41
C ALA A 89 -27.15 -37.10 -0.19
N ASN A 90 -27.40 -35.86 0.25
CA ASN A 90 -27.02 -35.24 1.51
C ASN A 90 -25.70 -35.75 2.15
N ASP A 91 -24.59 -35.67 1.41
CA ASP A 91 -23.26 -35.90 1.97
C ASP A 91 -22.86 -34.69 2.83
N PHE A 92 -23.39 -34.67 4.05
CA PHE A 92 -23.24 -33.56 4.99
C PHE A 92 -21.79 -33.34 5.43
N GLU A 93 -20.97 -34.39 5.48
CA GLU A 93 -19.55 -34.27 5.81
C GLU A 93 -18.81 -33.53 4.69
N ARG A 94 -19.06 -33.91 3.43
CA ARG A 94 -18.45 -33.22 2.29
C ARG A 94 -18.92 -31.77 2.17
N LEU A 95 -20.20 -31.49 2.44
CA LEU A 95 -20.71 -30.11 2.49
C LEU A 95 -20.05 -29.29 3.60
N ALA A 96 -19.79 -29.89 4.76
CA ALA A 96 -19.12 -29.22 5.86
C ALA A 96 -17.66 -28.88 5.51
N GLU A 97 -16.95 -29.79 4.83
CA GLU A 97 -15.59 -29.53 4.33
C GLU A 97 -15.56 -28.36 3.35
N ILE A 98 -16.42 -28.38 2.33
CA ILE A 98 -16.50 -27.32 1.31
C ILE A 98 -16.79 -25.97 1.97
N ARG A 99 -17.74 -25.92 2.92
CA ARG A 99 -18.04 -24.69 3.67
C ARG A 99 -16.87 -24.22 4.52
N GLY A 100 -16.15 -25.14 5.15
CA GLY A 100 -14.94 -24.85 5.93
C GLY A 100 -13.84 -24.25 5.07
N ASP A 101 -13.64 -24.79 3.87
CA ASP A 101 -12.68 -24.28 2.89
C ASP A 101 -13.06 -22.87 2.41
N TRP A 102 -14.33 -22.64 2.08
CA TRP A 102 -14.84 -21.30 1.74
C TRP A 102 -14.64 -20.29 2.87
N LYS A 103 -14.93 -20.70 4.11
CA LYS A 103 -14.73 -19.84 5.28
C LYS A 103 -13.26 -19.49 5.46
N TYR A 104 -12.36 -20.46 5.36
CA TYR A 104 -10.93 -20.24 5.47
C TYR A 104 -10.42 -19.21 4.43
N VAL A 105 -10.81 -19.38 3.15
CA VAL A 105 -10.42 -18.43 2.09
C VAL A 105 -10.92 -17.01 2.40
N LYS A 106 -12.16 -16.88 2.88
CA LYS A 106 -12.73 -15.58 3.24
C LYS A 106 -11.97 -14.94 4.41
N ASP A 107 -11.70 -15.70 5.46
CA ASP A 107 -11.01 -15.19 6.65
C ASP A 107 -9.60 -14.69 6.29
N VAL A 108 -8.85 -15.43 5.46
CA VAL A 108 -7.52 -15.01 4.99
C VAL A 108 -7.58 -13.72 4.15
N ARG A 109 -8.58 -13.61 3.25
CA ARG A 109 -8.75 -12.39 2.43
C ARG A 109 -9.14 -11.17 3.28
N ILE A 110 -10.05 -11.35 4.23
CA ILE A 110 -10.44 -10.29 5.17
C ILE A 110 -9.22 -9.80 5.95
N GLN A 111 -8.40 -10.71 6.48
CA GLN A 111 -7.18 -10.31 7.19
C GLN A 111 -6.21 -9.56 6.27
N SER A 112 -6.04 -10.03 5.03
CA SER A 112 -5.22 -9.32 4.05
C SER A 112 -5.71 -7.90 3.74
N ASP A 113 -7.03 -7.69 3.71
CA ASP A 113 -7.61 -6.36 3.48
C ASP A 113 -7.43 -5.45 4.71
N LEU A 114 -7.53 -6.00 5.93
CA LEU A 114 -7.21 -5.27 7.16
C LEU A 114 -5.73 -4.84 7.22
N ASP A 115 -4.82 -5.74 6.83
CA ASP A 115 -3.38 -5.45 6.80
C ASP A 115 -3.05 -4.38 5.74
N GLU A 116 -3.70 -4.43 4.58
CA GLU A 116 -3.61 -3.37 3.56
C GLU A 116 -4.14 -2.03 4.07
N ALA A 117 -5.29 -2.01 4.74
CA ALA A 117 -5.85 -0.81 5.34
C ALA A 117 -4.92 -0.22 6.41
N ALA A 118 -4.27 -1.07 7.21
CA ALA A 118 -3.27 -0.65 8.19
C ALA A 118 -2.07 0.02 7.49
N ILE A 119 -1.52 -0.57 6.43
CA ILE A 119 -0.47 0.06 5.63
C ILE A 119 -0.95 1.39 5.05
N ASN A 120 -2.14 1.43 4.47
CA ASN A 120 -2.72 2.66 3.91
C ASN A 120 -2.80 3.77 4.96
N SER A 121 -3.20 3.45 6.19
CA SER A 121 -3.29 4.41 7.30
C SER A 121 -1.93 4.89 7.82
N GLN A 122 -0.92 4.01 7.85
CA GLN A 122 0.43 4.34 8.32
C GLN A 122 1.23 5.12 7.28
N THR A 123 0.84 4.99 6.01
CA THR A 123 1.51 5.60 4.86
C THR A 123 0.74 6.79 4.28
N ASP A 124 -0.28 7.27 5.00
CA ASP A 124 -1.01 8.48 4.65
C ASP A 124 -0.17 9.71 5.00
N TRP A 125 0.59 10.21 4.02
CA TRP A 125 1.44 11.39 4.17
C TRP A 125 0.63 12.66 4.45
N GLN A 126 -0.69 12.68 4.17
CA GLN A 126 -1.56 13.82 4.48
C GLN A 126 -1.79 13.99 5.99
N LEU A 127 -1.54 12.95 6.80
CA LEU A 127 -1.52 13.04 8.27
C LEU A 127 -0.20 13.60 8.80
N CYS A 128 0.83 13.68 7.96
CA CYS A 128 2.13 14.28 8.25
C CYS A 128 2.20 15.71 7.68
N VAL A 129 1.25 16.57 8.04
CA VAL A 129 1.24 17.97 7.58
C VAL A 129 2.45 18.70 8.19
N ALA A 130 3.47 18.96 7.38
CA ALA A 130 4.47 19.96 7.74
C ALA A 130 3.80 21.33 7.69
N ASN A 131 3.84 22.06 8.81
CA ASN A 131 3.26 23.41 8.87
C ASN A 131 4.18 24.39 8.10
N PHE A 132 3.76 24.80 6.91
CA PHE A 132 4.52 25.69 6.01
C PHE A 132 4.18 27.17 6.17
N SER A 133 3.37 27.56 7.17
CA SER A 133 2.91 28.94 7.37
C SER A 133 4.00 29.98 7.71
N ALA A 134 5.28 29.59 7.68
CA ALA A 134 6.44 30.41 8.05
C ALA A 134 7.48 30.54 6.92
N MET A 135 7.08 30.38 5.64
CA MET A 135 7.96 30.68 4.51
C MET A 135 7.82 32.16 4.12
N GLU A 136 8.80 32.97 4.51
CA GLU A 136 8.92 34.35 4.04
C GLU A 136 9.54 34.36 2.63
N ALA A 137 8.87 35.04 1.71
CA ALA A 137 9.39 35.30 0.37
C ALA A 137 10.51 36.33 0.46
N ILE A 138 11.71 35.96 0.01
CA ILE A 138 12.82 36.92 -0.15
C ILE A 138 12.63 37.57 -1.53
N ALA A 139 12.40 38.89 -1.52
CA ALA A 139 12.40 39.76 -2.70
C ALA A 139 13.83 40.04 -3.19
#